data_AF-A0A9W6F449-F1
#
_entry.id   AF-A0A9W6F449-F1
#
_cell.length_a   1.000
_cell.length_b   1.000
_cell.length_c   1.000
_cell.angle_alpha   90.00
_cell.angle_beta   90.00
_cell.angle_gamma   90.00
#
_symmetry.space_group_name_H-M   'P 1'
#
loop_
_entity.id
_entity.type
_entity.pdbx_description
1 polymer ?
#
loop_
_entity_poly.entity_id
_entity_poly.type
_entity_poly.pdbx_seq_one_letter_code
_entity_poly.pdbx_strand_id
1 'polypeptide(L)'
;MPAVTFFIVLLVYILGSVGSNGWPVLLAFMLMGPVLLLTILVHELGHCFAARSIGGTVNTIVLWPLGGLSSVSYYTTYKKATWVALAGPLTHIPQVGLWLLLLLPSYHASTGSWHIALRPPSFVGERHFGHALCVYAIYLNFALLALNLLVPAYPLKGANLFALQLRAAGASMRSTATAATAISAPLGLALFALGCLESSVLMTLVALAILFSTAQLLAAIRDDELAEHPLFAPVRNDTGAGPPAATAAAAGGGNSVEPPGEFRGGGVGSSGGAFAGGPPSFNGRAYPSPPSQYGGNAV
;
A
#
# COMPACT_ATOMS: atom_id res chain seq x y z
N MET A 1 6.32 17.18 -7.55
CA MET A 1 5.39 17.83 -8.52
C MET A 1 4.50 16.89 -9.36
N PRO A 2 4.79 15.58 -9.60
CA PRO A 2 3.95 14.76 -10.49
C PRO A 2 2.57 14.39 -9.93
N ALA A 3 2.41 14.34 -8.60
CA ALA A 3 1.11 14.09 -7.97
C ALA A 3 0.09 15.21 -8.26
N VAL A 4 0.52 16.48 -8.22
CA VAL A 4 -0.35 17.64 -8.50
C VAL A 4 -0.83 17.61 -9.96
N THR A 5 0.07 17.29 -10.89
CA THR A 5 -0.28 17.13 -12.32
C THR A 5 -1.29 16.01 -12.54
N PHE A 6 -1.15 14.88 -11.86
CA PHE A 6 -2.12 13.78 -11.92
C PHE A 6 -3.52 14.23 -11.46
N PHE A 7 -3.62 14.92 -10.32
CA PHE A 7 -4.91 15.39 -9.80
C PHE A 7 -5.56 16.47 -10.67
N ILE A 8 -4.76 17.33 -11.32
CA ILE A 8 -5.28 18.35 -12.24
C ILE A 8 -5.82 17.72 -13.53
N VAL A 9 -5.09 16.78 -14.13
CA VAL A 9 -5.54 16.07 -15.35
C VAL A 9 -6.83 15.28 -15.06
N LEU A 10 -6.89 14.64 -13.89
CA LEU A 10 -8.08 13.96 -13.36
C LEU A 10 -9.29 14.90 -13.27
N LEU A 11 -9.11 16.07 -12.64
CA LEU A 11 -10.19 17.03 -12.44
C LEU A 11 -10.75 17.54 -13.78
N VAL A 12 -9.87 17.91 -14.70
CA VAL A 12 -10.26 18.39 -16.04
C VAL A 12 -11.00 17.30 -16.82
N TYR A 13 -10.53 16.06 -16.77
CA TYR A 13 -11.18 14.95 -17.46
C TYR A 13 -12.56 14.62 -16.86
N ILE A 14 -12.69 14.62 -15.53
CA ILE A 14 -14.00 14.43 -14.87
C ILE A 14 -14.97 15.53 -15.29
N LEU A 15 -14.57 16.80 -15.19
CA LEU A 15 -15.42 17.93 -15.58
C LEU A 15 -15.79 17.88 -17.07
N GLY A 16 -14.88 17.46 -17.94
CA GLY A 16 -15.15 17.27 -19.38
C GLY A 16 -16.08 16.08 -19.69
N SER A 17 -16.07 15.04 -18.84
CA SER A 17 -16.94 13.86 -18.98
C SER A 17 -18.36 14.07 -18.48
N VAL A 18 -18.58 15.06 -17.61
CA VAL A 18 -19.90 15.44 -17.10
C VAL A 18 -20.59 16.30 -18.15
N GLY A 19 -21.17 15.66 -19.18
CA GLY A 19 -22.07 16.30 -20.13
C GLY A 19 -23.40 16.73 -19.50
N SER A 20 -24.38 17.15 -20.32
CA SER A 20 -25.69 17.65 -19.88
C SER A 20 -26.58 16.64 -19.12
N ASN A 21 -26.18 15.36 -19.04
CA ASN A 21 -26.85 14.29 -18.30
C ASN A 21 -25.95 13.68 -17.21
N GLY A 22 -25.28 14.51 -16.39
CA GLY A 22 -24.39 14.04 -15.31
C GLY A 22 -25.09 13.42 -14.10
N TRP A 23 -26.40 13.59 -13.95
CA TRP A 23 -27.14 13.12 -12.77
C TRP A 23 -27.16 11.60 -12.56
N PRO A 24 -27.23 10.72 -13.58
CA PRO A 24 -27.18 9.28 -13.39
C PRO A 24 -25.79 8.82 -12.94
N VAL A 25 -24.73 9.51 -13.38
CA VAL A 25 -23.35 9.25 -12.96
C VAL A 25 -23.18 9.59 -11.49
N LEU A 26 -23.71 10.73 -11.05
CA LEU A 26 -23.71 11.12 -9.64
C LEU A 26 -24.50 10.13 -8.77
N LEU A 27 -25.67 9.69 -9.23
CA LEU A 27 -26.49 8.72 -8.51
C LEU A 27 -25.78 7.36 -8.41
N ALA A 28 -25.19 6.88 -9.51
CA ALA A 28 -24.40 5.65 -9.50
C ALA A 28 -23.21 5.75 -8.54
N PHE A 29 -22.52 6.90 -8.51
CA PHE A 29 -21.41 7.13 -7.60
C PHE A 29 -21.85 7.11 -6.12
N MET A 30 -22.96 7.76 -5.80
CA MET A 30 -23.50 7.78 -4.42
C MET A 30 -23.97 6.41 -3.94
N LEU A 31 -24.54 5.60 -4.84
CA LEU A 31 -25.07 4.28 -4.49
C LEU A 31 -23.99 3.18 -4.49
N MET A 32 -23.07 3.21 -5.46
CA MET A 32 -22.06 2.16 -5.66
C MET A 32 -20.72 2.48 -5.01
N GLY A 33 -20.41 3.77 -4.82
CA GLY A 33 -19.19 4.21 -4.15
C GLY A 33 -19.00 3.56 -2.77
N PRO A 34 -20.02 3.51 -1.89
CA PRO A 34 -19.92 2.81 -0.62
C PRO A 34 -19.64 1.31 -0.76
N VAL A 35 -20.26 0.64 -1.75
CA VAL A 35 -20.03 -0.79 -2.00
C VAL A 35 -18.61 -1.03 -2.50
N LEU A 36 -18.11 -0.18 -3.41
CA LEU A 36 -16.72 -0.23 -3.88
C LEU A 36 -15.75 -0.02 -2.71
N LEU A 37 -15.94 1.01 -1.89
CA LEU A 37 -15.08 1.31 -0.74
C LEU A 37 -15.10 0.19 0.30
N LEU A 38 -16.27 -0.38 0.59
CA LEU A 38 -16.38 -1.53 1.50
C LEU A 38 -15.69 -2.77 0.91
N THR A 39 -15.84 -3.02 -0.39
CA THR A 39 -15.18 -4.13 -1.08
C THR A 39 -13.65 -3.99 -1.01
N ILE A 40 -13.14 -2.78 -1.26
CA ILE A 40 -11.70 -2.47 -1.15
C ILE A 40 -11.24 -2.58 0.31
N LEU A 41 -12.05 -2.12 1.27
CA LEU A 41 -11.72 -2.24 2.69
C LEU A 41 -11.55 -3.71 3.09
N VAL A 42 -12.48 -4.58 2.70
CA VAL A 42 -12.38 -6.02 2.97
C VAL A 42 -11.14 -6.62 2.29
N HIS A 43 -10.81 -6.19 1.08
CA HIS A 43 -9.58 -6.56 0.39
C HIS A 43 -8.32 -6.20 1.20
N GLU A 44 -8.20 -4.94 1.64
CA GLU A 44 -7.05 -4.49 2.43
C GLU A 44 -7.00 -5.17 3.81
N LEU A 45 -8.16 -5.43 4.42
CA LEU A 45 -8.24 -6.22 5.66
C LEU A 45 -7.74 -7.65 5.46
N GLY A 46 -7.94 -8.25 4.29
CA GLY A 46 -7.37 -9.55 3.94
C GLY A 46 -5.84 -9.56 4.00
N HIS A 47 -5.19 -8.53 3.45
CA HIS A 47 -3.74 -8.35 3.58
C HIS A 47 -3.32 -8.16 5.03
N CYS A 48 -4.02 -7.31 5.77
CA CYS A 48 -3.71 -7.02 7.17
C CYS A 48 -3.82 -8.28 8.04
N PHE A 49 -4.87 -9.07 7.87
CA PHE A 49 -5.07 -10.31 8.61
C PHE A 49 -3.96 -11.32 8.31
N ALA A 50 -3.61 -11.50 7.04
CA ALA A 50 -2.53 -12.39 6.65
C ALA A 50 -1.15 -11.92 7.14
N ALA A 51 -0.90 -10.61 7.15
CA ALA A 51 0.33 -10.05 7.72
C ALA A 51 0.41 -10.34 9.24
N ARG A 52 -0.69 -10.13 9.98
CA ARG A 52 -0.74 -10.44 11.42
C ARG A 52 -0.56 -11.93 11.71
N SER A 53 -1.12 -12.82 10.88
CA SER A 53 -1.01 -14.27 11.10
C SER A 53 0.40 -14.82 10.94
N ILE A 54 1.29 -14.08 10.27
CA ILE A 54 2.71 -14.41 10.16
C ILE A 54 3.62 -13.62 11.11
N GLY A 55 3.04 -12.88 12.07
CA GLY A 55 3.77 -12.06 13.05
C GLY A 55 4.13 -10.65 12.58
N GLY A 56 3.53 -10.17 11.49
CA GLY A 56 3.70 -8.80 11.00
C GLY A 56 2.88 -7.75 11.75
N THR A 57 3.21 -6.49 11.53
CA THR A 57 2.49 -5.33 12.07
C THR A 57 1.67 -4.63 10.97
N VAL A 58 0.59 -3.98 11.39
CA VAL A 58 -0.32 -3.21 10.53
C VAL A 58 -0.44 -1.83 11.13
N ASN A 59 -0.07 -0.79 10.37
CA ASN A 59 -0.05 0.58 10.89
C ASN A 59 -1.29 1.36 10.46
N THR A 60 -1.56 1.41 9.15
CA THR A 60 -2.58 2.30 8.58
C THR A 60 -3.24 1.63 7.38
N ILE A 61 -4.54 1.86 7.20
CA ILE A 61 -5.28 1.55 5.98
C ILE A 61 -5.81 2.87 5.44
N VAL A 62 -5.45 3.20 4.20
CA VAL A 62 -5.94 4.38 3.48
C VAL A 62 -6.82 3.90 2.32
N LEU A 63 -8.07 4.34 2.28
CA LEU A 63 -8.98 4.07 1.18
C LEU A 63 -9.08 5.30 0.29
N TRP A 64 -9.11 5.09 -1.02
CA TRP A 64 -9.31 6.14 -2.00
C TRP A 64 -10.13 5.59 -3.18
N PRO A 65 -10.73 6.45 -4.03
CA PRO A 65 -11.73 5.99 -5.00
C PRO A 65 -11.28 4.92 -5.99
N LEU A 66 -9.97 4.77 -6.25
CA LEU A 66 -9.42 3.78 -7.18
C LEU A 66 -8.71 2.61 -6.49
N GLY A 67 -8.70 2.54 -5.15
CA GLY A 67 -8.03 1.45 -4.45
C GLY A 67 -7.84 1.66 -2.95
N GLY A 68 -6.99 0.83 -2.37
CA GLY A 68 -6.58 0.91 -0.97
C GLY A 68 -5.06 0.82 -0.85
N LEU A 69 -4.53 1.40 0.21
CA LEU A 69 -3.14 1.21 0.61
C LEU A 69 -3.11 0.81 2.08
N SER A 70 -2.70 -0.43 2.35
CA SER A 70 -2.38 -0.91 3.69
C SER A 70 -0.88 -0.84 3.94
N SER A 71 -0.49 -0.15 5.01
CA SER A 71 0.89 -0.16 5.52
C SER A 71 1.06 -1.38 6.42
N VAL A 72 1.66 -2.42 5.85
CA VAL A 72 1.99 -3.68 6.53
C VAL A 72 3.50 -3.87 6.56
N SER A 73 4.02 -4.34 7.69
CA SER A 73 5.45 -4.63 7.85
C SER A 73 5.63 -6.04 8.39
N TYR A 74 6.50 -6.82 7.75
CA TYR A 74 6.84 -8.17 8.16
C TYR A 74 8.21 -8.56 7.61
N TYR A 75 8.89 -9.47 8.30
CA TYR A 75 10.11 -10.10 7.83
C TYR A 75 9.90 -11.61 7.78
N THR A 76 9.80 -12.17 6.58
CA THR A 76 9.26 -13.53 6.38
C THR A 76 9.80 -14.20 5.14
N THR A 77 9.50 -15.48 4.92
CA THR A 77 9.90 -16.23 3.71
C THR A 77 9.12 -15.80 2.46
N TYR A 78 9.63 -16.05 1.25
CA TYR A 78 8.87 -15.73 0.03
C TYR A 78 7.50 -16.40 0.00
N LYS A 79 7.38 -17.64 0.48
CA LYS A 79 6.10 -18.35 0.55
C LYS A 79 5.06 -17.60 1.40
N LYS A 80 5.47 -17.10 2.57
CA LYS A 80 4.59 -16.33 3.46
C LYS A 80 4.29 -14.94 2.90
N ALA A 81 5.26 -14.28 2.26
CA ALA A 81 5.04 -13.00 1.59
C ALA A 81 4.03 -13.15 0.43
N THR A 82 4.13 -14.22 -0.37
CA THR A 82 3.17 -14.56 -1.42
C THR A 82 1.77 -14.81 -0.84
N TRP A 83 1.67 -15.50 0.31
CA TRP A 83 0.39 -15.66 1.00
C TRP A 83 -0.24 -14.31 1.39
N VAL A 84 0.54 -13.39 1.97
CA VAL A 84 0.04 -12.05 2.29
C VAL A 84 -0.43 -11.31 1.04
N ALA A 85 0.32 -11.39 -0.06
CA ALA A 85 -0.06 -10.78 -1.33
C ALA A 85 -1.32 -11.39 -1.97
N LEU A 86 -1.60 -12.69 -1.74
CA LEU A 86 -2.81 -13.36 -2.23
C LEU A 86 -4.04 -13.12 -1.33
N ALA A 87 -3.84 -12.92 -0.02
CA ALA A 87 -4.92 -12.89 0.95
C ALA A 87 -5.97 -11.80 0.65
N GLY A 88 -5.54 -10.61 0.25
CA GLY A 88 -6.45 -9.52 -0.15
C GLY A 88 -7.32 -9.88 -1.35
N PRO A 89 -6.74 -10.22 -2.52
CA PRO A 89 -7.51 -10.66 -3.68
C PRO A 89 -8.46 -11.83 -3.39
N LEU A 90 -8.03 -12.82 -2.60
CA LEU A 90 -8.87 -13.98 -2.27
C LEU A 90 -10.12 -13.61 -1.45
N THR A 91 -10.17 -12.46 -0.79
CA THR A 91 -11.39 -11.99 -0.11
C THR A 91 -12.54 -11.70 -1.07
N HIS A 92 -12.28 -11.51 -2.36
CA HIS A 92 -13.35 -11.31 -3.34
C HIS A 92 -14.20 -12.57 -3.56
N ILE A 93 -13.65 -13.76 -3.33
CA ILE A 93 -14.38 -15.03 -3.50
C ILE A 93 -15.59 -15.13 -2.53
N PRO A 94 -15.41 -15.01 -1.20
CA PRO A 94 -16.56 -15.02 -0.28
C PRO A 94 -17.48 -13.83 -0.48
N GLN A 95 -16.97 -12.67 -0.91
CA GLN A 95 -17.81 -11.52 -1.25
C GLN A 95 -18.72 -11.82 -2.45
N VAL A 96 -18.21 -12.43 -3.53
CA VAL A 96 -19.04 -12.91 -4.64
C VAL A 96 -20.09 -13.90 -4.16
N GLY A 97 -19.71 -14.85 -3.30
CA GLY A 97 -20.66 -15.82 -2.71
C GLY A 97 -21.79 -15.14 -1.95
N LEU A 98 -21.48 -14.12 -1.15
CA LEU A 98 -22.47 -13.31 -0.43
C LEU A 98 -23.43 -12.60 -1.40
N TRP A 99 -22.90 -11.94 -2.44
CA TRP A 99 -23.74 -11.23 -3.39
C TRP A 99 -24.60 -12.16 -4.25
N LEU A 100 -24.10 -13.35 -4.59
CA LEU A 100 -24.89 -14.39 -5.25
C LEU A 100 -26.04 -14.88 -4.36
N LEU A 101 -25.79 -15.07 -3.06
CA LEU A 101 -26.82 -15.46 -2.10
C LEU A 101 -27.93 -14.40 -2.00
N LEU A 102 -27.56 -13.12 -2.02
CA LEU A 102 -28.50 -11.99 -1.99
C LEU A 102 -29.20 -11.76 -3.33
N LEU A 103 -28.61 -12.21 -4.44
CA LEU A 103 -29.15 -12.04 -5.79
C LEU A 103 -30.46 -12.81 -5.97
N LEU A 104 -30.54 -14.07 -5.52
CA LEU A 104 -31.74 -14.91 -5.70
C LEU A 104 -33.03 -14.28 -5.15
N PRO A 105 -33.12 -13.91 -3.86
CA PRO A 105 -34.33 -13.29 -3.33
C PRO A 105 -34.59 -11.92 -3.96
N SER A 106 -33.54 -11.17 -4.29
CA SER A 106 -33.68 -9.88 -4.98
C SER A 106 -34.27 -10.02 -6.38
N TYR A 107 -33.86 -11.07 -7.11
CA TYR A 107 -34.35 -11.39 -8.45
C TYR A 107 -35.78 -11.94 -8.44
N HIS A 108 -36.10 -12.79 -7.46
CA HIS A 108 -37.46 -13.28 -7.28
C HIS A 108 -38.42 -12.13 -6.91
N ALA A 109 -38.01 -11.23 -6.01
CA ALA A 109 -38.79 -10.05 -5.65
C ALA A 109 -39.00 -9.08 -6.84
N SER A 110 -38.08 -9.06 -7.81
CA SER A 110 -38.16 -8.18 -8.98
C SER A 110 -38.95 -8.77 -10.14
N THR A 111 -38.82 -10.07 -10.41
CA THR A 111 -39.35 -10.71 -11.62
C THR A 111 -40.41 -11.77 -11.36
N GLY A 112 -40.62 -12.18 -10.10
CA GLY A 112 -41.42 -13.35 -9.74
C GLY A 112 -40.84 -14.67 -10.24
N SER A 113 -39.60 -14.66 -10.73
CA SER A 113 -38.92 -15.80 -11.33
C SER A 113 -37.69 -16.18 -10.50
N TRP A 114 -37.33 -17.47 -10.51
CA TRP A 114 -36.09 -17.97 -9.93
C TRP A 114 -34.97 -18.11 -10.97
N HIS A 115 -35.23 -17.76 -12.23
CA HIS A 115 -34.27 -17.89 -13.32
C HIS A 115 -33.25 -16.76 -13.32
N ILE A 116 -32.02 -17.03 -12.92
CA ILE A 116 -30.95 -16.03 -12.91
C ILE A 116 -30.46 -15.76 -14.33
N ALA A 117 -30.50 -14.51 -14.76
CA ALA A 117 -29.84 -14.04 -15.98
C ALA A 117 -28.76 -13.02 -15.61
N LEU A 118 -27.49 -13.43 -15.70
CA LEU A 118 -26.36 -12.50 -15.56
C LEU A 118 -26.24 -11.70 -16.87
N ARG A 119 -26.85 -10.51 -16.87
CA ARG A 119 -26.67 -9.54 -17.95
C ARG A 119 -25.60 -8.53 -17.54
N PRO A 120 -24.88 -7.93 -18.51
CA PRO A 120 -24.00 -6.81 -18.23
C PRO A 120 -24.77 -5.74 -17.44
N PRO A 121 -24.18 -5.20 -16.36
CA PRO A 121 -24.90 -4.26 -15.49
C PRO A 121 -25.25 -2.99 -16.26
N SER A 122 -26.54 -2.66 -16.36
CA SER A 122 -27.01 -1.36 -16.86
C SER A 122 -27.86 -0.67 -15.80
N PHE A 123 -27.39 0.47 -15.29
CA PHE A 123 -28.14 1.27 -14.31
C PHE A 123 -29.36 1.96 -14.92
N VAL A 124 -29.33 2.17 -16.24
CA VAL A 124 -30.42 2.78 -16.98
C VAL A 124 -31.38 1.67 -17.41
N GLY A 125 -32.51 1.54 -16.71
CA GLY A 125 -33.61 0.63 -17.07
C GLY A 125 -33.86 -0.53 -16.11
N GLU A 126 -33.01 -0.75 -15.11
CA GLU A 126 -33.27 -1.73 -14.04
C GLU A 126 -34.37 -1.23 -13.11
N ARG A 127 -35.46 -1.99 -13.01
CA ARG A 127 -36.64 -1.61 -12.21
C ARG A 127 -36.45 -1.83 -10.70
N HIS A 128 -35.43 -2.59 -10.30
CA HIS A 128 -35.23 -3.01 -8.92
C HIS A 128 -33.79 -2.78 -8.46
N PHE A 129 -33.63 -1.85 -7.53
CA PHE A 129 -32.34 -1.44 -6.98
C PHE A 129 -31.52 -2.61 -6.40
N GLY A 130 -32.13 -3.50 -5.61
CA GLY A 130 -31.44 -4.63 -4.98
C GLY A 130 -30.82 -5.60 -5.98
N HIS A 131 -31.53 -5.87 -7.09
CA HIS A 131 -31.01 -6.70 -8.18
C HIS A 131 -29.80 -6.03 -8.85
N ALA A 132 -29.93 -4.77 -9.25
CA ALA A 132 -28.85 -4.00 -9.88
C ALA A 132 -27.61 -3.91 -8.99
N LEU A 133 -27.80 -3.68 -7.69
CA LEU A 133 -26.73 -3.63 -6.69
C LEU A 133 -25.97 -4.96 -6.61
N CYS A 134 -26.69 -6.08 -6.51
CA CYS A 134 -26.07 -7.41 -6.41
C CYS A 134 -25.28 -7.75 -7.68
N VAL A 135 -25.88 -7.55 -8.87
CA VAL A 135 -25.20 -7.80 -10.14
C VAL A 135 -23.93 -6.95 -10.24
N TYR A 136 -24.03 -5.64 -9.99
CA TYR A 136 -22.86 -4.76 -10.03
C TYR A 136 -21.77 -5.18 -9.05
N ALA A 137 -22.12 -5.51 -7.81
CA ALA A 137 -21.16 -5.93 -6.79
C ALA A 137 -20.47 -7.26 -7.14
N ILE A 138 -21.17 -8.20 -7.78
CA ILE A 138 -20.57 -9.44 -8.31
C ILE A 138 -19.55 -9.10 -9.39
N TYR A 139 -19.93 -8.31 -10.40
CA TYR A 139 -19.03 -7.89 -11.48
C TYR A 139 -17.81 -7.14 -10.93
N LEU A 140 -18.01 -6.24 -9.97
CA LEU A 140 -16.95 -5.48 -9.32
C LEU A 140 -15.97 -6.39 -8.58
N ASN A 141 -16.45 -7.36 -7.80
CA ASN A 141 -15.58 -8.30 -7.09
C ASN A 141 -14.80 -9.21 -8.05
N PHE A 142 -15.44 -9.70 -9.12
CA PHE A 142 -14.75 -10.46 -10.15
C PHE A 142 -13.70 -9.63 -10.88
N ALA A 143 -14.03 -8.39 -11.24
CA ALA A 143 -13.09 -7.49 -11.89
C ALA A 143 -11.89 -7.19 -10.98
N LEU A 144 -12.09 -6.88 -9.71
CA LEU A 144 -11.00 -6.64 -8.76
C LEU A 144 -10.16 -7.89 -8.49
N LEU A 145 -10.77 -9.07 -8.42
CA LEU A 145 -10.05 -10.34 -8.32
C LEU A 145 -9.16 -10.58 -9.54
N ALA A 146 -9.74 -10.44 -10.74
CA ALA A 146 -9.04 -10.67 -11.99
C ALA A 146 -7.91 -9.65 -12.22
N LEU A 147 -8.18 -8.37 -12.02
CA LEU A 147 -7.17 -7.32 -12.16
C LEU A 147 -6.02 -7.50 -11.16
N ASN A 148 -6.32 -7.84 -9.90
CA ASN A 148 -5.27 -8.00 -8.90
C ASN A 148 -4.47 -9.31 -9.01
N LEU A 149 -4.97 -10.35 -9.66
CA LEU A 149 -4.24 -11.64 -9.78
C LEU A 149 -3.67 -11.89 -11.17
N LEU A 150 -4.44 -11.57 -12.22
CA LEU A 150 -4.11 -11.96 -13.60
C LEU A 150 -3.28 -10.92 -14.34
N VAL A 151 -3.30 -9.67 -13.89
CA VAL A 151 -2.60 -8.57 -14.58
C VAL A 151 -1.27 -8.29 -13.85
N PRO A 152 -0.11 -8.67 -14.42
CA PRO A 152 1.20 -8.44 -13.83
C PRO A 152 1.70 -7.00 -14.05
N ALA A 153 0.85 -6.00 -13.78
CA ALA A 153 1.19 -4.58 -13.92
C ALA A 153 1.20 -3.87 -12.57
N TYR A 154 2.27 -3.13 -12.30
CA TYR A 154 2.43 -2.35 -11.07
C TYR A 154 1.48 -1.14 -11.10
N PRO A 155 0.72 -0.84 -10.03
CA PRO A 155 0.86 -1.31 -8.65
C PRO A 155 -0.04 -2.49 -8.25
N LEU A 156 -0.67 -3.19 -9.20
CA LEU A 156 -1.59 -4.29 -8.89
C LEU A 156 -0.86 -5.44 -8.19
N LYS A 157 -1.61 -6.24 -7.41
CA LYS A 157 -1.02 -7.35 -6.64
C LYS A 157 -0.36 -8.40 -7.55
N GLY A 158 -0.80 -8.53 -8.80
CA GLY A 158 -0.21 -9.42 -9.80
C GLY A 158 1.26 -9.09 -10.08
N ALA A 159 1.63 -7.81 -10.15
CA ALA A 159 3.03 -7.39 -10.28
C ALA A 159 3.86 -7.69 -9.02
N ASN A 160 3.26 -7.57 -7.83
CA ASN A 160 3.93 -7.92 -6.58
C ASN A 160 4.17 -9.44 -6.49
N LEU A 161 3.17 -10.24 -6.85
CA LEU A 161 3.30 -11.70 -6.94
C LEU A 161 4.37 -12.10 -7.96
N PHE A 162 4.37 -11.48 -9.14
CA PHE A 162 5.40 -11.68 -10.16
C PHE A 162 6.81 -11.34 -9.62
N ALA A 163 6.94 -10.20 -8.94
CA ALA A 163 8.20 -9.77 -8.35
C ALA A 163 8.71 -10.75 -7.27
N LEU A 164 7.83 -11.21 -6.38
CA LEU A 164 8.15 -12.21 -5.36
C LEU A 164 8.64 -13.53 -5.98
N GLN A 165 8.01 -13.98 -7.08
CA GLN A 165 8.41 -15.20 -7.78
C GLN A 165 9.80 -15.06 -8.44
N LEU A 166 10.07 -13.95 -9.12
CA LEU A 166 11.39 -13.70 -9.70
C LEU A 166 12.49 -13.64 -8.62
N ARG A 167 12.22 -12.96 -7.50
CA ARG A 167 13.16 -12.86 -6.39
C ARG A 167 13.39 -14.20 -5.69
N ALA A 168 12.35 -15.01 -5.53
CA ALA A 168 12.48 -16.38 -5.03
C ALA A 168 13.36 -17.25 -5.95
N ALA A 169 13.36 -16.97 -7.26
CA ALA A 169 14.23 -17.61 -8.24
C ALA A 169 15.66 -17.02 -8.30
N GLY A 170 15.99 -16.04 -7.44
CA GLY A 170 17.33 -15.44 -7.34
C GLY A 170 17.55 -14.19 -8.19
N ALA A 171 16.50 -13.62 -8.81
CA ALA A 171 16.63 -12.37 -9.55
C ALA A 171 16.99 -11.20 -8.62
N SER A 172 17.86 -10.30 -9.10
CA SER A 172 18.19 -9.07 -8.37
C SER A 172 17.01 -8.10 -8.34
N MET A 173 16.96 -7.22 -7.32
CA MET A 173 15.92 -6.19 -7.22
C MET A 173 15.82 -5.35 -8.50
N ARG A 174 16.97 -4.97 -9.08
CA ARG A 174 17.04 -4.20 -10.32
C ARG A 174 16.47 -4.95 -11.53
N SER A 175 16.78 -6.24 -11.67
CA SER A 175 16.23 -7.07 -12.75
C SER A 175 14.72 -7.22 -12.61
N THR A 176 14.23 -7.50 -11.39
CA THR A 176 12.81 -7.60 -11.09
C THR A 176 12.06 -6.29 -11.34
N ALA A 177 12.60 -5.16 -10.89
CA ALA A 177 12.03 -3.83 -11.11
C ALA A 177 11.95 -3.49 -12.61
N THR A 178 13.01 -3.81 -13.35
CA THR A 178 13.07 -3.60 -14.81
C THR A 178 12.02 -4.45 -15.52
N ALA A 179 11.87 -5.73 -15.16
CA ALA A 179 10.85 -6.60 -15.74
C ALA A 179 9.43 -6.11 -15.44
N ALA A 180 9.15 -5.73 -14.18
CA ALA A 180 7.86 -5.16 -13.79
C ALA A 180 7.56 -3.88 -14.57
N THR A 181 8.54 -3.00 -14.75
CA THR A 181 8.42 -1.75 -15.53
C THR A 181 8.14 -2.05 -17.01
N ALA A 182 8.86 -3.01 -17.60
CA ALA A 182 8.72 -3.39 -19.00
C ALA A 182 7.33 -3.96 -19.34
N ILE A 183 6.65 -4.57 -18.37
CA ILE A 183 5.26 -5.05 -18.52
C ILE A 183 4.26 -3.92 -18.26
N SER A 184 4.48 -3.14 -17.19
CA SER A 184 3.50 -2.16 -16.70
C SER A 184 3.39 -0.92 -17.60
N ALA A 185 4.51 -0.44 -18.14
CA ALA A 185 4.55 0.76 -18.99
C ALA A 185 3.72 0.61 -20.29
N PRO A 186 3.93 -0.42 -21.14
CA PRO A 186 3.15 -0.57 -22.35
C PRO A 186 1.68 -0.86 -22.06
N LEU A 187 1.37 -1.64 -21.01
CA LEU A 187 -0.01 -1.89 -20.62
C LEU A 187 -0.71 -0.60 -20.17
N GLY A 188 -0.06 0.20 -19.33
CA GLY A 188 -0.58 1.50 -18.89
C GLY A 188 -0.82 2.45 -20.06
N LEU A 189 0.10 2.52 -21.03
CA LEU A 189 -0.06 3.35 -22.24
C LEU A 189 -1.22 2.86 -23.12
N ALA A 190 -1.33 1.55 -23.33
CA ALA A 190 -2.42 0.97 -24.11
C ALA A 190 -3.79 1.22 -23.45
N LEU A 191 -3.89 1.00 -22.13
CA LEU A 191 -5.12 1.28 -21.38
C LEU A 191 -5.48 2.77 -21.39
N PHE A 192 -4.47 3.65 -21.34
CA PHE A 192 -4.69 5.10 -21.43
C PHE A 192 -5.25 5.49 -22.80
N ALA A 193 -4.65 4.98 -23.89
CA ALA A 193 -5.12 5.23 -25.25
C ALA A 193 -6.57 4.73 -25.44
N LEU A 194 -6.85 3.49 -25.03
CA LEU A 194 -8.20 2.91 -25.09
C LEU A 194 -9.19 3.69 -24.22
N GLY A 195 -8.81 4.09 -23.00
CA GLY A 195 -9.65 4.90 -22.13
C GLY A 195 -10.03 6.25 -22.74
N CYS A 196 -9.09 6.90 -23.43
CA CYS A 196 -9.34 8.12 -24.19
C CYS A 196 -10.27 7.89 -25.39
N LEU A 197 -10.07 6.80 -26.15
CA LEU A 197 -10.90 6.47 -27.32
C LEU A 197 -12.34 6.15 -26.92
N GLU A 198 -12.53 5.40 -25.83
CA GLU A 198 -13.85 5.03 -25.30
C GLU A 198 -14.48 6.13 -24.44
N SER A 199 -13.79 7.25 -24.22
CA SER A 199 -14.20 8.30 -23.27
C SER A 199 -14.49 7.74 -21.86
N SER A 200 -13.81 6.66 -21.49
CA SER A 200 -14.01 5.96 -20.22
C SER A 200 -13.13 6.58 -19.14
N VAL A 201 -13.77 7.33 -18.24
CA VAL A 201 -13.12 7.94 -17.08
C VAL A 201 -12.38 6.89 -16.26
N LEU A 202 -13.08 5.85 -15.80
CA LEU A 202 -12.51 4.85 -14.92
C LEU A 202 -11.27 4.16 -15.53
N MET A 203 -11.34 3.78 -16.81
CA MET A 203 -10.23 3.13 -17.50
C MET A 203 -9.03 4.05 -17.62
N THR A 204 -9.26 5.32 -17.98
CA THR A 204 -8.22 6.35 -18.03
C THR A 204 -7.57 6.54 -16.66
N LEU A 205 -8.35 6.52 -15.58
CA LEU A 205 -7.84 6.68 -14.22
C LEU A 205 -6.97 5.51 -13.76
N VAL A 206 -7.42 4.27 -14.02
CA VAL A 206 -6.62 3.07 -13.75
C VAL A 206 -5.32 3.11 -14.56
N ALA A 207 -5.38 3.49 -15.83
CA ALA A 207 -4.21 3.60 -16.69
C ALA A 207 -3.20 4.64 -16.17
N LEU A 208 -3.66 5.83 -15.78
CA LEU A 208 -2.81 6.86 -15.20
C LEU A 208 -2.19 6.42 -13.87
N ALA A 209 -2.94 5.68 -13.03
CA ALA A 209 -2.40 5.14 -11.77
C ALA A 209 -1.28 4.10 -12.02
N ILE A 210 -1.44 3.23 -13.02
CA ILE A 210 -0.40 2.29 -13.46
C ILE A 210 0.83 3.04 -13.96
N LEU A 211 0.64 4.03 -14.84
CA LEU A 211 1.74 4.82 -15.40
C LEU A 211 2.50 5.61 -14.32
N PHE A 212 1.78 6.24 -13.40
CA PHE A 212 2.36 6.98 -12.30
C PHE A 212 3.18 6.07 -11.37
N SER A 213 2.63 4.92 -11.00
CA SER A 213 3.33 3.94 -10.15
C SER A 213 4.55 3.35 -10.87
N THR A 214 4.43 3.09 -12.18
CA THR A 214 5.54 2.62 -13.00
C THR A 214 6.65 3.67 -13.10
N ALA A 215 6.30 4.95 -13.21
CA ALA A 215 7.27 6.04 -13.20
C ALA A 215 8.03 6.14 -11.86
N GLN A 216 7.35 5.93 -10.73
CA GLN A 216 8.00 5.86 -9.41
C GLN A 216 8.98 4.68 -9.32
N LEU A 217 8.59 3.52 -9.82
CA LEU A 217 9.47 2.35 -9.87
C LEU A 217 10.71 2.61 -10.75
N LEU A 218 10.53 3.27 -11.89
CA LEU A 218 11.64 3.66 -12.77
C LEU A 218 12.57 4.69 -12.11
N ALA A 219 12.02 5.66 -11.37
CA ALA A 219 12.83 6.60 -10.58
C ALA A 219 13.68 5.86 -9.54
N ALA A 220 13.08 4.93 -8.79
CA ALA A 220 13.79 4.11 -7.81
C ALA A 220 14.93 3.27 -8.45
N ILE A 221 14.78 2.79 -9.69
CA ILE A 221 15.87 2.13 -10.44
C ILE A 221 17.01 3.10 -10.76
N ARG A 222 16.68 4.34 -11.13
CA ARG A 222 17.66 5.37 -11.54
C ARG A 222 18.46 5.88 -10.36
N ASP A 223 17.78 6.10 -9.25
CA ASP A 223 18.33 6.72 -8.04
C ASP A 223 18.94 5.67 -7.07
N ASP A 224 18.86 4.39 -7.44
CA ASP A 224 19.34 3.23 -6.66
C ASP A 224 18.64 3.03 -5.29
N GLU A 225 17.42 3.56 -5.16
CA GLU A 225 16.59 3.52 -3.95
C GLU A 225 15.62 2.31 -3.92
N LEU A 226 15.90 1.26 -4.70
CA LEU A 226 15.02 0.08 -4.81
C LEU A 226 14.79 -0.64 -3.47
N ALA A 227 15.75 -0.57 -2.54
CA ALA A 227 15.62 -1.19 -1.22
C ALA A 227 14.52 -0.55 -0.36
N GLU A 228 14.23 0.74 -0.57
CA GLU A 228 13.22 1.50 0.16
C GLU A 228 11.84 1.42 -0.51
N HIS A 229 11.80 1.00 -1.78
CA HIS A 229 10.58 0.96 -2.56
C HIS A 229 9.61 -0.13 -2.06
N PRO A 230 8.29 0.16 -1.93
CA PRO A 230 7.32 -0.76 -1.31
C PRO A 230 7.22 -2.16 -1.94
N LEU A 231 7.56 -2.28 -3.23
CA LEU A 231 7.61 -3.55 -3.96
C LEU A 231 8.67 -4.53 -3.39
N PHE A 232 9.69 -4.02 -2.71
CA PHE A 232 10.86 -4.79 -2.28
C PHE A 232 10.97 -4.98 -0.77
N ALA A 233 9.84 -4.92 -0.05
CA ALA A 233 9.76 -5.13 1.39
C ALA A 233 10.65 -6.30 1.88
N PRO A 234 11.24 -6.22 3.09
CA PRO A 234 12.23 -7.18 3.56
C PRO A 234 11.70 -8.63 3.61
N VAL A 235 12.29 -9.52 2.80
CA VAL A 235 11.97 -10.96 2.76
C VAL A 235 13.24 -11.76 3.07
N ARG A 236 13.09 -12.79 3.91
CA ARG A 236 14.13 -13.78 4.25
C ARG A 236 14.18 -14.85 3.17
N ASN A 237 15.39 -15.18 2.70
CA ASN A 237 15.57 -16.37 1.85
C ASN A 237 15.44 -17.64 2.71
N ASP A 238 14.64 -18.58 2.25
CA ASP A 238 14.36 -19.88 2.90
C ASP A 238 15.63 -20.75 3.04
N THR A 239 16.72 -20.39 2.34
CA THR A 239 18.02 -21.09 2.30
C THR A 239 18.93 -20.83 3.52
N GLY A 240 18.44 -20.17 4.57
CA GLY A 240 19.19 -20.01 5.82
C GLY A 240 20.23 -18.89 5.84
N ALA A 241 20.43 -18.17 4.74
CA ALA A 241 21.15 -16.91 4.76
C ALA A 241 20.26 -15.85 5.41
N GLY A 242 20.47 -15.62 6.71
CA GLY A 242 19.96 -14.44 7.39
C GLY A 242 20.45 -13.16 6.71
N PRO A 243 19.81 -12.02 6.98
CA PRO A 243 20.36 -10.76 6.50
C PRO A 243 21.78 -10.62 7.08
N PRO A 244 22.74 -9.98 6.37
CA PRO A 244 23.96 -9.56 7.04
C PRO A 244 23.51 -8.77 8.26
N ALA A 245 23.96 -9.19 9.44
CA ALA A 245 23.66 -8.51 10.68
C ALA A 245 23.98 -7.04 10.45
N ALA A 246 22.95 -6.20 10.36
CA ALA A 246 23.14 -4.77 10.45
C ALA A 246 23.94 -4.59 11.74
N THR A 247 25.18 -4.13 11.59
CA THR A 247 26.08 -3.82 12.67
C THR A 247 25.33 -2.99 13.68
N ALA A 248 24.94 -3.63 14.80
CA ALA A 248 24.45 -2.99 16.01
C ALA A 248 25.61 -2.25 16.70
N ALA A 249 26.24 -1.32 15.96
CA ALA A 249 27.38 -0.55 16.40
C ALA A 249 27.35 0.83 15.74
N ALA A 250 26.44 1.69 16.22
CA ALA A 250 26.63 3.15 16.34
C ALA A 250 25.31 3.83 16.74
N ALA A 251 24.90 3.69 18.00
CA ALA A 251 24.05 4.67 18.70
C ALA A 251 24.10 4.39 20.22
N GLY A 252 25.29 4.52 20.81
CA GLY A 252 25.39 4.79 22.23
C GLY A 252 25.08 6.27 22.46
N GLY A 253 23.94 6.56 23.09
CA GLY A 253 23.53 7.88 23.53
C GLY A 253 22.39 7.72 24.52
N GLY A 254 22.65 8.01 25.80
CA GLY A 254 21.88 7.53 26.95
C GLY A 254 20.47 8.10 27.12
N ASN A 255 19.69 7.41 27.96
CA ASN A 255 19.21 7.96 29.22
C ASN A 255 18.56 6.87 30.10
N SER A 256 19.09 6.81 31.33
CA SER A 256 18.57 6.29 32.60
C SER A 256 17.15 5.74 32.69
N VAL A 257 17.00 4.53 33.25
CA VAL A 257 16.13 4.24 34.41
C VAL A 257 16.74 3.06 35.20
N GLU A 258 17.31 3.31 36.38
CA GLU A 258 17.61 2.27 37.38
C GLU A 258 16.39 2.12 38.32
N PRO A 259 15.99 0.90 38.71
CA PRO A 259 15.04 0.68 39.80
C PRO A 259 15.77 0.68 41.17
N PRO A 260 15.09 1.03 42.27
CA PRO A 260 15.74 1.36 43.53
C PRO A 260 16.08 0.12 44.37
N GLY A 261 17.31 0.12 44.90
CA GLY A 261 17.62 -0.24 46.27
C GLY A 261 17.71 -1.72 46.63
N GLU A 262 18.94 -2.22 46.76
CA GLU A 262 19.23 -3.20 47.80
C GLU A 262 20.63 -2.96 48.42
N PHE A 263 20.62 -2.69 49.72
CA PHE A 263 21.78 -2.47 50.59
C PHE A 263 22.45 -3.79 50.95
N ARG A 264 23.75 -3.93 50.68
CA ARG A 264 24.77 -4.77 51.38
C ARG A 264 26.05 -4.69 50.55
N GLY A 265 27.25 -4.37 51.02
CA GLY A 265 27.84 -4.21 52.34
C GLY A 265 29.32 -4.59 52.21
N GLY A 266 30.23 -3.65 52.52
CA GLY A 266 31.61 -3.91 52.96
C GLY A 266 32.66 -4.40 51.93
N GLY A 267 33.76 -3.65 51.79
CA GLY A 267 34.97 -4.15 51.13
C GLY A 267 35.99 -3.06 50.81
N VAL A 268 36.80 -2.72 51.80
CA VAL A 268 37.95 -1.79 51.72
C VAL A 268 39.12 -2.44 50.97
N GLY A 269 39.80 -1.70 50.10
CA GLY A 269 41.05 -2.12 49.47
C GLY A 269 41.77 -0.97 48.76
N SER A 270 42.89 -0.54 49.32
CA SER A 270 43.71 0.63 49.01
C SER A 270 44.78 0.41 47.93
N SER A 271 45.45 1.52 47.57
CA SER A 271 46.73 1.68 46.82
C SER A 271 46.60 1.66 45.29
N GLY A 272 47.18 2.57 44.50
CA GLY A 272 48.27 3.53 44.71
C GLY A 272 49.26 3.34 43.56
N GLY A 273 49.53 4.38 42.74
CA GLY A 273 50.57 4.30 41.71
C GLY A 273 50.37 5.23 40.52
N ALA A 274 50.96 6.42 40.60
CA ALA A 274 51.13 7.37 39.50
C ALA A 274 52.30 6.93 38.60
N PHE A 275 52.18 7.09 37.28
CA PHE A 275 53.32 7.38 36.40
C PHE A 275 52.87 8.19 35.17
N ALA A 276 53.72 9.15 34.84
CA ALA A 276 53.55 10.23 33.88
C ALA A 276 54.01 9.86 32.46
N GLY A 277 53.49 10.57 31.46
CA GLY A 277 53.97 10.55 30.07
C GLY A 277 53.01 11.33 29.16
N GLY A 278 53.25 12.64 29.00
CA GLY A 278 52.28 13.59 28.42
C GLY A 278 52.14 13.57 26.88
N PRO A 279 51.17 14.32 26.33
CA PRO A 279 51.08 14.67 24.91
C PRO A 279 51.41 16.16 24.65
N PRO A 280 51.95 16.53 23.48
CA PRO A 280 51.62 17.77 22.81
C PRO A 280 50.60 17.46 21.70
N SER A 281 49.64 18.30 21.30
CA SER A 281 49.53 19.75 21.37
C SER A 281 48.15 20.19 20.84
N PHE A 282 47.66 21.30 21.39
CA PHE A 282 46.81 22.33 20.79
C PHE A 282 45.38 21.96 20.33
N ASN A 283 44.39 22.32 21.17
CA ASN A 283 43.23 23.04 20.65
C ASN A 283 42.81 24.15 21.63
N GLY A 284 42.56 25.33 21.06
CA GLY A 284 42.36 26.58 21.80
C GLY A 284 41.01 26.66 22.53
N ARG A 285 41.11 27.15 23.78
CA ARG A 285 40.11 27.86 24.61
C ARG A 285 39.20 28.82 23.79
N ALA A 286 38.02 29.28 24.22
CA ALA A 286 37.13 29.10 25.37
C ALA A 286 35.99 30.14 25.25
N TYR A 287 34.72 29.73 25.45
CA TYR A 287 33.58 30.43 26.12
C TYR A 287 33.17 31.88 25.72
N PRO A 288 32.05 32.50 26.19
CA PRO A 288 30.84 32.00 26.89
C PRO A 288 29.49 32.58 26.33
N SER A 289 28.34 32.15 26.89
CA SER A 289 27.05 32.88 26.94
C SER A 289 26.87 33.49 28.36
N PRO A 290 25.84 34.29 28.75
CA PRO A 290 24.82 35.13 28.07
C PRO A 290 24.82 36.59 28.65
N PRO A 291 23.74 37.41 28.59
CA PRO A 291 22.74 37.38 29.69
C PRO A 291 21.28 37.73 29.31
N SER A 292 20.37 37.38 30.23
CA SER A 292 18.95 37.75 30.29
C SER A 292 18.73 39.05 31.10
N GLN A 293 17.77 39.90 30.70
CA GLN A 293 17.09 40.85 31.60
C GLN A 293 15.65 41.16 31.13
N TYR A 294 14.70 41.03 32.08
CA TYR A 294 13.47 41.83 32.36
C TYR A 294 12.84 42.70 31.24
N GLY A 295 11.53 42.86 31.05
CA GLY A 295 10.31 42.64 31.84
C GLY A 295 9.27 43.73 31.48
N GLY A 296 7.96 43.45 31.53
CA GLY A 296 6.93 44.47 31.80
C GLY A 296 5.93 44.88 30.70
N ASN A 297 4.66 44.52 30.96
CA ASN A 297 3.39 45.28 30.86
C ASN A 297 2.69 45.65 29.53
N ALA A 298 1.36 45.35 29.56
CA ALA A 298 0.17 46.08 29.08
C ALA A 298 0.19 46.68 27.65
N VAL A 299 -0.76 46.39 26.76
CA VAL A 299 -2.23 46.59 26.81
C VAL A 299 -2.88 45.62 25.83
#